data_AF-A0A8P0TMW9-F1
#
_entry.id   AF-A0A8P0TMW9-F1
#
_cell.length_a   1.000
_cell.length_b   1.000
_cell.length_c   1.000
_cell.angle_alpha   90.00
_cell.angle_beta   90.00
_cell.angle_gamma   90.00
#
_symmetry.space_group_name_H-M   'P 1'
#
loop_
_entity.id
_entity.type
_entity.pdbx_description
1 polymer ?
#
loop_
_entity_poly.entity_id
_entity_poly.type
_entity_poly.pdbx_seq_one_letter_code
_entity_poly.pdbx_strand_id
1 'polypeptide(L)'
;MVTEQEVEAIGRTLVDTRQPLQARFRALFTLRGLGGPGAIAWISRAFGDDSALLKHELAYCLGQMQDSRAIPVLVDVLRDARQEPMVRHEAGEALGAIGNPEVLDVLKQYCTDPVIEVAETCQLAVRRLEWLQEHSREPAVAAGPYLSVDPAPPAEEQDVGRLREVLLDEARPLFDRYRAMFALRDAGGEEAALALAEGEWGSGSRSVRLAQAPGRTRKWRNRVTRERASCPGARTPPRAFPEAGRHTCPHFPWGGRGQKGGESCLSRQRLAATELGSGPWECGSMT
;
A
#
# COMPACT_ATOMS: atom_id res chain seq x y z
N MET A 1 17.21 5.93 -23.78
CA MET A 1 15.77 6.26 -23.85
C MET A 1 15.04 4.94 -23.95
N VAL A 2 14.01 4.74 -23.13
CA VAL A 2 13.17 3.55 -23.22
C VAL A 2 12.24 3.71 -24.42
N THR A 3 12.15 2.69 -25.24
CA THR A 3 11.37 2.66 -26.48
C THR A 3 9.90 2.33 -26.19
N GLU A 4 8.99 2.77 -27.06
CA GLU A 4 7.58 2.35 -26.96
C GLU A 4 7.41 0.83 -27.02
N GLN A 5 8.32 0.13 -27.71
CA GLN A 5 8.36 -1.32 -27.80
C GLN A 5 8.66 -1.98 -26.45
N GLU A 6 9.55 -1.40 -25.64
CA GLU A 6 9.84 -1.90 -24.30
C GLU A 6 8.64 -1.72 -23.36
N VAL A 7 7.97 -0.56 -23.42
CA VAL A 7 6.73 -0.31 -22.67
C VAL A 7 5.65 -1.33 -23.07
N GLU A 8 5.52 -1.62 -24.36
CA GLU A 8 4.59 -2.62 -24.86
C GLU A 8 4.90 -4.04 -24.36
N ALA A 9 6.17 -4.46 -24.41
CA ALA A 9 6.57 -5.79 -23.95
C ALA A 9 6.28 -6.00 -22.46
N ILE A 10 6.55 -4.97 -21.64
CA ILE A 10 6.27 -4.99 -20.20
C ILE A 10 4.75 -4.98 -19.96
N GLY A 11 4.00 -4.14 -20.69
CA GLY A 11 2.54 -4.07 -20.62
C GLY A 11 1.85 -5.39 -20.94
N ARG A 12 2.33 -6.12 -21.96
CA ARG A 12 1.86 -7.48 -22.29
C ARG A 12 2.08 -8.46 -21.13
N THR A 13 3.19 -8.33 -20.40
CA THR A 13 3.45 -9.15 -19.21
C THR A 13 2.47 -8.84 -18.08
N LEU A 14 2.14 -7.56 -17.87
CA LEU A 14 1.20 -7.14 -16.83
C LEU A 14 -0.21 -7.70 -17.04
N VAL A 15 -0.72 -7.71 -18.28
CA VAL A 15 -2.09 -8.13 -18.59
C VAL A 15 -2.26 -9.64 -18.83
N ASP A 16 -1.17 -10.40 -18.97
CA ASP A 16 -1.24 -11.85 -19.21
C ASP A 16 -1.53 -12.60 -17.90
N THR A 17 -2.77 -13.08 -17.75
CA THR A 17 -3.23 -13.82 -16.56
C THR A 17 -2.55 -15.18 -16.37
N ARG A 18 -1.80 -15.66 -17.37
CA ARG A 18 -0.99 -16.89 -17.26
C ARG A 18 0.38 -16.61 -16.63
N GLN A 19 0.79 -15.35 -16.53
CA GLN A 19 2.03 -14.99 -15.86
C GLN A 19 1.86 -15.09 -14.34
N PRO A 20 2.89 -15.53 -13.61
CA PRO A 20 2.83 -15.56 -12.15
C PRO A 20 2.70 -14.14 -11.60
N LEU A 21 1.93 -13.99 -10.52
CA LEU A 21 1.59 -12.69 -9.95
C LEU A 21 2.82 -11.82 -9.65
N GLN A 22 3.92 -12.42 -9.18
CA GLN A 22 5.19 -11.73 -8.95
C GLN A 22 5.78 -11.06 -10.22
N ALA A 23 5.64 -11.69 -11.39
CA ALA A 23 6.16 -11.14 -12.65
C ALA A 23 5.29 -9.97 -13.11
N ARG A 24 3.98 -10.06 -12.88
CA ARG A 24 3.01 -9.01 -13.16
C ARG A 24 3.26 -7.78 -12.27
N PHE A 25 3.54 -7.97 -10.99
CA PHE A 25 3.98 -6.87 -10.10
C PHE A 25 5.28 -6.22 -10.56
N ARG A 26 6.29 -7.00 -10.95
CA ARG A 26 7.53 -6.45 -11.51
C ARG A 26 7.24 -5.61 -12.75
N ALA A 27 6.37 -6.08 -13.64
CA ALA A 27 5.95 -5.33 -14.81
C ALA A 27 5.23 -4.03 -14.43
N LEU A 28 4.28 -4.09 -13.48
CA LEU A 28 3.54 -2.93 -12.96
C LEU A 28 4.48 -1.84 -12.42
N PHE A 29 5.36 -2.18 -11.49
CA PHE A 29 6.29 -1.20 -10.91
C PHE A 29 7.30 -0.67 -11.93
N THR A 30 7.68 -1.48 -12.93
CA THR A 30 8.50 -1.00 -14.05
C THR A 30 7.73 0.05 -14.86
N LEU A 31 6.47 -0.20 -15.23
CA LEU A 31 5.63 0.77 -15.94
C LEU A 31 5.41 2.05 -15.13
N ARG A 32 5.21 1.94 -13.82
CA ARG A 32 5.13 3.09 -12.90
C ARG A 32 6.39 3.94 -12.92
N GLY A 33 7.57 3.32 -12.96
CA GLY A 33 8.84 4.02 -13.07
C GLY A 33 9.09 4.65 -14.45
N LEU A 34 8.61 4.01 -15.52
CA LEU A 34 8.75 4.52 -16.90
C LEU A 34 7.82 5.70 -17.18
N GLY A 35 6.59 5.65 -16.66
CA GLY A 35 5.60 6.70 -16.84
C GLY A 35 5.08 6.84 -18.28
N GLY A 36 4.31 7.90 -18.51
CA GLY A 36 3.82 8.26 -19.84
C GLY A 36 2.51 7.56 -20.25
N PRO A 37 1.93 7.99 -21.38
CA PRO A 37 0.58 7.60 -21.78
C PRO A 37 0.48 6.10 -22.13
N GLY A 38 1.54 5.52 -22.70
CA GLY A 38 1.59 4.09 -22.99
C GLY A 38 1.58 3.23 -21.72
N ALA A 39 2.33 3.62 -20.69
CA ALA A 39 2.35 2.92 -19.41
C ALA A 39 0.99 3.00 -18.72
N ILE A 40 0.38 4.20 -18.66
CA ILE A 40 -0.96 4.40 -18.12
C ILE A 40 -1.96 3.50 -18.84
N ALA A 41 -1.95 3.49 -20.18
CA ALA A 41 -2.87 2.66 -20.95
C ALA A 41 -2.73 1.15 -20.65
N TRP A 42 -1.51 0.65 -20.44
CA TRP A 42 -1.28 -0.75 -20.06
C TRP A 42 -1.72 -1.08 -18.64
N ILE A 43 -1.44 -0.18 -17.68
CA ILE A 43 -1.91 -0.33 -16.30
C ILE A 43 -3.44 -0.33 -16.25
N SER A 44 -4.08 0.61 -16.96
CA SER A 44 -5.55 0.72 -17.04
C SER A 44 -6.23 -0.54 -17.57
N ARG A 45 -5.62 -1.23 -18.53
CA ARG A 45 -6.19 -2.47 -19.10
C ARG A 45 -6.29 -3.61 -18.09
N ALA A 46 -5.46 -3.61 -17.04
CA ALA A 46 -5.42 -4.67 -16.06
C ALA A 46 -6.49 -4.57 -14.96
N PHE A 47 -7.33 -3.51 -14.94
CA PHE A 47 -8.42 -3.39 -13.95
C PHE A 47 -9.55 -4.43 -14.10
N GLY A 48 -9.56 -5.19 -15.20
CA GLY A 48 -10.44 -6.33 -15.40
C GLY A 48 -9.92 -7.65 -14.81
N ASP A 49 -8.80 -7.64 -14.07
CA ASP A 49 -8.21 -8.84 -13.48
C ASP A 49 -9.02 -9.38 -12.29
N ASP A 50 -8.96 -10.69 -12.06
CA ASP A 50 -9.62 -11.35 -10.94
C ASP A 50 -8.94 -11.07 -9.58
N SER A 51 -7.67 -10.65 -9.58
CA SER A 51 -6.93 -10.33 -8.36
C SER A 51 -7.24 -8.92 -7.86
N ALA A 52 -8.04 -8.83 -6.78
CA ALA A 52 -8.29 -7.58 -6.07
C ALA A 52 -6.99 -6.89 -5.60
N LEU A 53 -6.01 -7.69 -5.15
CA LEU A 53 -4.68 -7.19 -4.76
C LEU A 53 -3.95 -6.53 -5.93
N LEU A 54 -3.94 -7.16 -7.11
CA LEU A 54 -3.31 -6.54 -8.28
C LEU A 54 -4.04 -5.26 -8.66
N LYS A 55 -5.39 -5.28 -8.74
CA LYS A 55 -6.20 -4.11 -9.11
C LYS A 55 -5.98 -2.92 -8.18
N HIS A 56 -5.90 -3.17 -6.88
CA HIS A 56 -5.51 -2.16 -5.89
C HIS A 56 -4.15 -1.55 -6.26
N GLU A 57 -3.13 -2.37 -6.49
CA GLU A 57 -1.79 -1.87 -6.81
C GLU A 57 -1.73 -1.09 -8.13
N LEU A 58 -2.60 -1.40 -9.11
CA LEU A 58 -2.74 -0.60 -10.33
C LEU A 58 -3.15 0.83 -10.00
N ALA A 59 -4.19 0.99 -9.16
CA ALA A 59 -4.66 2.31 -8.74
C ALA A 59 -3.58 3.06 -7.93
N TYR A 60 -2.94 2.37 -6.98
CA TYR A 60 -1.82 2.93 -6.21
C TYR A 60 -0.73 3.47 -7.15
N CYS A 61 -0.26 2.65 -8.10
CA CYS A 61 0.77 3.05 -9.05
C CYS A 61 0.35 4.27 -9.89
N LEU A 62 -0.89 4.32 -10.38
CA LEU A 62 -1.40 5.47 -11.13
C LEU A 62 -1.44 6.75 -10.28
N GLY A 63 -1.81 6.65 -9.01
CA GLY A 63 -1.76 7.76 -8.06
C GLY A 63 -0.34 8.29 -7.85
N GLN A 64 0.61 7.37 -7.60
CA GLN A 64 2.02 7.68 -7.39
C GLN A 64 2.72 8.24 -8.64
N MET A 65 2.17 8.03 -9.85
CA MET A 65 2.67 8.62 -11.10
C MET A 65 2.29 10.10 -11.23
N GLN A 66 1.30 10.58 -10.46
CA GLN A 66 0.79 11.96 -10.46
C GLN A 66 0.43 12.51 -11.85
N ASP A 67 0.00 11.63 -12.76
CA ASP A 67 -0.32 11.99 -14.13
C ASP A 67 -1.85 12.09 -14.31
N SER A 68 -2.34 13.30 -14.62
CA SER A 68 -3.77 13.55 -14.79
C SER A 68 -4.43 12.73 -15.90
N ARG A 69 -3.66 12.15 -16.83
CA ARG A 69 -4.20 11.23 -17.85
C ARG A 69 -4.78 9.94 -17.26
N ALA A 70 -4.45 9.60 -16.01
CA ALA A 70 -5.02 8.46 -15.30
C ALA A 70 -6.38 8.76 -14.64
N ILE A 71 -6.79 10.03 -14.53
CA ILE A 71 -8.03 10.43 -13.85
C ILE A 71 -9.27 9.71 -14.40
N PRO A 72 -9.49 9.62 -15.73
CA PRO A 72 -10.68 8.96 -16.26
C PRO A 72 -10.83 7.51 -15.79
N VAL A 73 -9.76 6.72 -15.83
CA VAL A 73 -9.82 5.31 -15.41
C VAL A 73 -10.03 5.19 -13.89
N LEU A 74 -9.40 6.05 -13.09
CA LEU A 74 -9.54 6.03 -11.64
C LEU A 74 -10.95 6.42 -11.21
N VAL A 75 -11.57 7.39 -11.90
CA VAL A 75 -12.98 7.76 -11.70
C VAL A 75 -13.91 6.59 -12.05
N ASP A 76 -13.65 5.89 -13.15
CA ASP A 76 -14.45 4.71 -13.54
C ASP A 76 -14.34 3.60 -12.48
N VAL A 77 -13.15 3.34 -11.95
CA VAL A 77 -12.91 2.34 -10.89
C VAL A 77 -13.59 2.73 -9.57
N LEU A 78 -13.50 4.00 -9.15
CA LEU A 78 -14.17 4.50 -7.95
C LEU A 78 -15.70 4.34 -8.03
N ARG A 79 -16.27 4.58 -9.22
CA ARG A 79 -17.71 4.49 -9.50
C ARG A 79 -18.24 3.08 -9.62
N ASP A 80 -17.41 2.11 -9.98
CA ASP A 80 -17.85 0.73 -10.21
C ASP A 80 -18.08 0.00 -8.88
N ALA A 81 -19.35 -0.06 -8.46
CA ALA A 81 -19.77 -0.78 -7.26
C ALA A 81 -19.53 -2.31 -7.30
N ARG A 82 -19.10 -2.86 -8.45
CA ARG A 82 -18.69 -4.27 -8.58
C ARG A 82 -17.23 -4.48 -8.21
N GLN A 83 -16.42 -3.42 -8.19
CA GLN A 83 -15.05 -3.49 -7.68
C GLN A 83 -15.07 -3.66 -6.17
N GLU A 84 -14.08 -4.37 -5.64
CA GLU A 84 -13.95 -4.61 -4.21
C GLU A 84 -13.70 -3.28 -3.48
N PRO A 85 -14.16 -3.13 -2.22
CA PRO A 85 -13.89 -1.96 -1.39
C PRO A 85 -12.42 -1.53 -1.40
N MET A 86 -11.49 -2.49 -1.38
CA MET A 86 -10.05 -2.22 -1.43
C MET A 86 -9.61 -1.49 -2.70
N VAL A 87 -10.14 -1.90 -3.86
CA VAL A 87 -9.79 -1.30 -5.14
C VAL A 87 -10.40 0.09 -5.28
N ARG A 88 -11.65 0.26 -4.81
CA ARG A 88 -12.36 1.53 -4.86
C ARG A 88 -11.73 2.59 -3.95
N HIS A 89 -11.33 2.23 -2.73
CA HIS A 89 -10.64 3.19 -1.86
C HIS A 89 -9.31 3.62 -2.50
N GLU A 90 -8.55 2.67 -3.06
CA GLU A 90 -7.24 2.99 -3.64
C GLU A 90 -7.36 3.90 -4.86
N ALA A 91 -8.43 3.74 -5.66
CA ALA A 91 -8.75 4.68 -6.73
C ALA A 91 -9.08 6.09 -6.20
N GLY A 92 -9.82 6.20 -5.10
CA GLY A 92 -10.09 7.48 -4.43
C GLY A 92 -8.83 8.16 -3.89
N GLU A 93 -7.94 7.37 -3.26
CA GLU A 93 -6.64 7.85 -2.76
C GLU A 93 -5.75 8.32 -3.91
N ALA A 94 -5.67 7.54 -4.99
CA ALA A 94 -4.90 7.87 -6.19
C ALA A 94 -5.34 9.19 -6.83
N LEU A 95 -6.65 9.48 -6.88
CA LEU A 95 -7.16 10.77 -7.34
C LEU A 95 -6.65 11.93 -6.46
N GLY A 96 -6.61 11.75 -5.14
CA GLY A 96 -6.01 12.72 -4.21
C GLY A 96 -4.49 12.84 -4.35
N ALA A 97 -3.78 11.74 -4.64
CA ALA A 97 -2.33 11.72 -4.87
C ALA A 97 -1.93 12.46 -6.15
N ILE A 98 -2.73 12.35 -7.23
CA ILE A 98 -2.53 13.10 -8.48
C ILE A 98 -2.58 14.61 -8.23
N GLY A 99 -3.40 15.06 -7.28
CA GLY A 99 -3.39 16.46 -6.85
C GLY A 99 -4.09 17.43 -7.80
N ASN A 100 -4.79 16.94 -8.83
CA ASN A 100 -5.53 17.79 -9.76
C ASN A 100 -6.91 18.16 -9.17
N PRO A 101 -7.23 19.45 -8.96
CA PRO A 101 -8.48 19.87 -8.35
C PRO A 101 -9.73 19.57 -9.19
N GLU A 102 -9.62 19.19 -10.47
CA GLU A 102 -10.77 18.80 -11.30
C GLU A 102 -11.55 17.59 -10.72
N VAL A 103 -10.91 16.80 -9.85
CA VAL A 103 -11.51 15.61 -9.23
C VAL A 103 -12.24 15.92 -7.92
N LEU A 104 -12.24 17.18 -7.46
CA LEU A 104 -12.86 17.57 -6.19
C LEU A 104 -14.35 17.24 -6.13
N ASP A 105 -15.10 17.50 -7.21
CA ASP A 105 -16.55 17.29 -7.22
C ASP A 105 -16.90 15.80 -7.11
N VAL A 106 -16.15 14.93 -7.81
CA VAL A 106 -16.35 13.49 -7.71
C VAL A 106 -15.92 12.96 -6.33
N LEU A 107 -14.80 13.41 -5.77
CA LEU A 107 -14.40 12.98 -4.43
C LEU A 107 -15.43 13.42 -3.36
N LYS A 108 -15.94 14.65 -3.45
CA LYS A 108 -17.00 15.15 -2.55
C LYS A 108 -18.28 14.32 -2.64
N GLN A 109 -18.66 13.88 -3.84
CA GLN A 109 -19.78 12.95 -4.01
C GLN A 109 -19.54 11.65 -3.24
N TYR A 110 -18.34 11.07 -3.32
CA TYR A 110 -18.00 9.79 -2.69
C TYR A 110 -17.61 9.89 -1.21
N CYS A 111 -17.51 11.09 -0.62
CA CYS A 111 -17.38 11.27 0.84
C CYS A 111 -18.55 10.68 1.65
N THR A 112 -19.67 10.34 1.00
CA THR A 112 -20.87 9.74 1.61
C THR A 112 -21.17 8.35 1.07
N ASP A 113 -20.18 7.69 0.45
CA ASP A 113 -20.33 6.32 -0.05
C ASP A 113 -20.76 5.35 1.08
N PRO A 114 -21.65 4.37 0.82
CA PRO A 114 -22.05 3.40 1.84
C PRO A 114 -20.90 2.48 2.28
N VAL A 115 -19.83 2.35 1.49
CA VAL A 115 -18.61 1.65 1.87
C VAL A 115 -17.71 2.62 2.63
N ILE A 116 -17.56 2.38 3.93
CA ILE A 116 -16.88 3.31 4.84
C ILE A 116 -15.44 3.60 4.41
N GLU A 117 -14.72 2.60 3.91
CA GLU A 117 -13.34 2.74 3.42
C GLU A 117 -13.27 3.74 2.25
N VAL A 118 -14.26 3.69 1.34
CA VAL A 118 -14.32 4.62 0.21
C VAL A 118 -14.69 6.03 0.69
N ALA A 119 -15.65 6.14 1.60
CA ALA A 119 -16.06 7.42 2.16
C ALA A 119 -14.92 8.12 2.91
N GLU A 120 -14.25 7.42 3.83
CA GLU A 120 -13.12 7.94 4.61
C GLU A 120 -11.95 8.33 3.71
N THR A 121 -11.61 7.50 2.72
CA THR A 121 -10.55 7.83 1.76
C THR A 121 -10.88 9.05 0.91
N CYS A 122 -12.12 9.19 0.42
CA CYS A 122 -12.51 10.37 -0.34
C CYS A 122 -12.51 11.64 0.52
N GLN A 123 -12.90 11.55 1.79
CA GLN A 123 -12.79 12.66 2.74
C GLN A 123 -11.32 13.08 2.94
N LEU A 124 -10.41 12.13 3.13
CA LEU A 124 -8.96 12.40 3.21
C LEU A 124 -8.44 13.06 1.93
N ALA A 125 -8.80 12.53 0.76
CA ALA A 125 -8.38 13.06 -0.53
C ALA A 125 -8.88 14.50 -0.76
N VAL A 126 -10.13 14.81 -0.40
CA VAL A 126 -10.66 16.19 -0.43
C VAL A 126 -9.84 17.10 0.47
N ARG A 127 -9.60 16.70 1.74
CA ARG A 127 -8.79 17.50 2.68
C ARG A 127 -7.37 17.71 2.19
N ARG A 128 -6.77 16.70 1.55
CA ARG A 128 -5.45 16.81 0.91
C ARG A 128 -5.45 17.85 -0.21
N LEU A 129 -6.43 17.81 -1.11
CA LEU A 129 -6.52 18.76 -2.23
C LEU A 129 -6.76 20.19 -1.74
N GLU A 130 -7.62 20.37 -0.74
CA GLU A 130 -7.83 21.67 -0.09
C GLU A 130 -6.54 22.19 0.54
N TRP A 131 -5.81 21.32 1.27
CA TRP A 131 -4.52 21.67 1.84
C TRP A 131 -3.51 22.09 0.76
N LEU A 132 -3.43 21.37 -0.37
CA LEU A 132 -2.54 21.73 -1.49
C LEU A 132 -2.91 23.09 -2.10
N GLN A 133 -4.20 23.42 -2.19
CA GLN A 133 -4.67 24.72 -2.69
C GLN A 133 -4.31 25.86 -1.72
N GLU A 134 -4.45 25.63 -0.42
CA GLU A 134 -4.09 26.59 0.63
C GLU A 134 -2.57 26.85 0.68
N HIS A 135 -1.76 25.82 0.43
CA HIS A 135 -0.30 25.86 0.54
C HIS A 135 0.42 25.93 -0.83
N SER A 136 -0.31 26.26 -1.91
CA SER A 136 0.23 26.35 -3.28
C SER A 136 1.36 27.39 -3.47
N ARG A 137 1.60 28.25 -2.47
CA ARG A 137 2.61 29.32 -2.50
C ARG A 137 3.86 29.00 -1.69
N GLU A 138 3.88 27.89 -0.97
CA GLU A 138 5.07 27.46 -0.23
C GLU A 138 5.96 26.60 -1.15
N PRO A 139 7.30 26.75 -1.08
CA PRO A 139 8.18 25.81 -1.76
C PRO A 139 7.78 24.41 -1.32
N ALA A 140 7.51 23.53 -2.31
CA ALA A 140 7.00 22.18 -2.12
C ALA A 140 7.56 21.59 -0.82
N VAL A 141 6.66 21.31 0.14
CA VAL A 141 6.96 20.76 1.47
C VAL A 141 8.22 19.93 1.37
N ALA A 142 9.27 20.36 2.09
CA ALA A 142 10.59 19.74 2.05
C ALA A 142 10.41 18.23 1.97
N ALA A 143 10.82 17.64 0.83
CA ALA A 143 10.61 16.23 0.54
C ALA A 143 11.02 15.45 1.79
N GLY A 144 10.02 14.81 2.42
CA GLY A 144 10.27 13.99 3.60
C GLY A 144 11.26 12.88 3.28
N PRO A 145 11.65 12.07 4.28
CA PRO A 145 12.58 10.97 4.06
C PRO A 145 12.06 9.89 3.10
N TYR A 146 10.79 9.96 2.68
CA TYR A 146 10.14 9.02 1.78
C TYR A 146 9.77 9.68 0.45
N LEU A 147 9.94 8.93 -0.65
CA LEU A 147 9.61 9.36 -2.01
C LEU A 147 8.14 9.08 -2.40
N SER A 148 7.33 8.59 -1.45
CA SER A 148 5.91 8.33 -1.67
C SER A 148 5.10 9.64 -1.67
N VAL A 149 4.02 9.63 -2.44
CA VAL A 149 2.97 10.65 -2.36
C VAL A 149 1.97 10.17 -1.32
N ASP A 150 2.02 10.78 -0.14
CA ASP A 150 1.19 10.36 1.00
C ASP A 150 -0.21 11.03 1.00
N PRO A 151 -1.26 10.38 1.54
CA PRO A 151 -2.62 10.94 1.65
C PRO A 151 -2.74 12.21 2.48
N ALA A 152 -1.80 12.49 3.37
CA ALA A 152 -1.76 13.70 4.18
C ALA A 152 -0.32 14.20 4.35
N PRO A 153 -0.09 15.52 4.43
CA PRO A 153 1.23 16.04 4.78
C PRO A 153 1.57 15.69 6.24
N PRO A 154 2.85 15.52 6.61
CA PRO A 154 3.21 15.30 8.01
C PRO A 154 2.77 16.49 8.89
N ALA A 155 2.50 16.19 10.17
CA ALA A 155 2.30 17.22 11.18
C ALA A 155 3.60 18.00 11.45
N GLU A 156 3.49 19.27 11.86
CA GLU A 156 4.64 20.09 12.23
C GLU A 156 5.24 19.73 13.59
N GLU A 157 4.44 19.09 14.46
CA GLU A 157 4.89 18.60 15.76
C GLU A 157 5.99 17.53 15.60
N GLN A 158 7.00 17.59 16.47
CA GLN A 158 8.18 16.71 16.42
C GLN A 158 8.26 15.78 17.64
N ASP A 159 7.51 16.08 18.72
CA ASP A 159 7.45 15.26 19.92
C ASP A 159 6.64 13.97 19.66
N VAL A 160 7.31 12.82 19.75
CA VAL A 160 6.73 11.49 19.50
C VAL A 160 5.56 11.20 20.43
N GLY A 161 5.65 11.63 21.70
CA GLY A 161 4.58 11.45 22.69
C GLY A 161 3.30 12.19 22.30
N ARG A 162 3.41 13.48 21.93
CA ARG A 162 2.28 14.28 21.45
C ARG A 162 1.72 13.77 20.14
N LEU A 163 2.56 13.37 19.20
CA LEU A 163 2.11 12.76 17.94
C LEU A 163 1.34 11.45 18.18
N ARG A 164 1.80 10.61 19.13
CA ARG A 164 1.09 9.41 19.55
C ARG A 164 -0.28 9.73 20.14
N GLU A 165 -0.38 10.75 20.99
CA GLU A 165 -1.68 11.19 21.53
C GLU A 165 -2.64 11.60 20.41
N VAL A 166 -2.17 12.37 19.42
CA VAL A 166 -2.99 12.75 18.25
C VAL A 166 -3.42 11.53 17.44
N LEU A 167 -2.52 10.59 17.16
CA LEU A 167 -2.80 9.39 16.36
C LEU A 167 -3.93 8.53 16.98
N LEU A 168 -3.88 8.37 18.30
CA LEU A 168 -4.77 7.48 19.06
C LEU A 168 -6.10 8.13 19.47
N ASP A 169 -6.25 9.44 19.28
CA ASP A 169 -7.45 10.19 19.65
C ASP A 169 -8.55 10.03 18.59
N GLU A 170 -9.50 9.11 18.84
CA GLU A 170 -10.64 8.86 17.96
C GLU A 170 -11.62 10.03 17.84
N ALA A 171 -11.54 11.03 18.71
CA ALA A 171 -12.36 12.24 18.60
C ALA A 171 -11.79 13.23 17.57
N ARG A 172 -10.54 13.05 17.12
CA ARG A 172 -9.91 13.92 16.12
C ARG A 172 -10.32 13.57 14.69
N PRO A 173 -10.38 14.57 13.79
CA PRO A 173 -10.54 14.32 12.36
C PRO A 173 -9.49 13.34 11.85
N LEU A 174 -9.91 12.42 10.97
CA LEU A 174 -9.04 11.38 10.41
C LEU A 174 -7.80 11.98 9.71
N PHE A 175 -7.96 13.12 9.04
CA PHE A 175 -6.86 13.82 8.38
C PHE A 175 -5.74 14.19 9.38
N ASP A 176 -6.08 14.75 10.54
CA ASP A 176 -5.09 15.16 11.55
C ASP A 176 -4.35 13.95 12.15
N ARG A 177 -5.07 12.84 12.32
CA ARG A 177 -4.49 11.57 12.76
C ARG A 177 -3.51 11.01 11.73
N TYR A 178 -3.83 11.12 10.44
CA TYR A 178 -2.92 10.75 9.34
C TYR A 178 -1.68 11.67 9.29
N ARG A 179 -1.84 12.97 9.52
CA ARG A 179 -0.69 13.88 9.62
C ARG A 179 0.27 13.46 10.74
N ALA A 180 -0.27 13.08 11.90
CA ALA A 180 0.53 12.57 13.02
C ALA A 180 1.20 11.22 12.70
N MET A 181 0.48 10.32 12.01
CA MET A 181 1.02 9.05 11.55
C MET A 181 2.25 9.24 10.64
N PHE A 182 2.16 10.14 9.65
CA PHE A 182 3.29 10.40 8.75
C PHE A 182 4.44 11.12 9.46
N ALA A 183 4.16 12.05 10.39
CA ALA A 183 5.22 12.65 11.21
C ALA A 183 5.94 11.61 12.10
N LEU A 184 5.22 10.65 12.67
CA LEU A 184 5.83 9.52 13.43
C LEU A 184 6.70 8.65 12.52
N ARG A 185 6.22 8.31 11.33
CA ARG A 185 7.00 7.55 10.34
C ARG A 185 8.31 8.29 10.00
N ASP A 186 8.21 9.58 9.76
CA ASP A 186 9.33 10.42 9.35
C ASP A 186 10.33 10.66 10.50
N ALA A 187 9.86 10.73 11.75
CA ALA A 187 10.70 10.81 12.94
C ALA A 187 11.55 9.54 13.13
N GLY A 188 10.96 8.37 12.84
CA GLY A 188 11.63 7.07 12.97
C GLY A 188 12.03 6.71 14.42
N GLY A 189 12.83 5.67 14.56
CA GLY A 189 13.26 5.16 15.87
C GLY A 189 12.24 4.23 16.56
N GLU A 190 12.67 3.63 17.66
CA GLU A 190 11.88 2.61 18.38
C GLU A 190 10.59 3.19 18.98
N GLU A 191 10.65 4.39 19.56
CA GLU A 191 9.51 5.03 20.19
C GLU A 191 8.38 5.32 19.19
N ALA A 192 8.73 5.90 18.03
CA ALA A 192 7.74 6.19 17.00
C ALA A 192 7.17 4.91 16.37
N ALA A 193 8.00 3.87 16.18
CA ALA A 193 7.53 2.58 15.69
C ALA A 193 6.52 1.92 16.66
N LEU A 194 6.76 2.00 17.96
CA LEU A 194 5.82 1.51 18.98
C LEU A 194 4.52 2.33 18.99
N ALA A 195 4.62 3.66 18.90
CA ALA A 195 3.44 4.53 18.80
C ALA A 195 2.57 4.21 17.58
N LEU A 196 3.19 4.01 16.41
CA LEU A 196 2.50 3.58 15.18
C LEU A 196 1.83 2.23 15.36
N ALA A 197 2.53 1.26 15.95
CA ALA A 197 1.98 -0.07 16.19
C ALA A 197 0.74 -0.01 17.08
N GLU A 198 0.69 0.84 18.11
CA GLU A 198 -0.51 0.99 18.95
C GLU A 198 -1.74 1.46 18.18
N GLY A 199 -1.56 2.33 17.18
CA GLY A 199 -2.63 2.79 16.29
C GLY A 199 -3.25 1.66 15.47
N GLU A 200 -2.49 0.60 15.19
CA GLU A 200 -2.97 -0.55 14.40
C GLU A 200 -3.82 -1.54 15.21
N TRP A 201 -3.63 -1.62 16.54
CA TRP A 201 -4.29 -2.61 17.40
C TRP A 201 -5.41 -2.03 18.27
N GLY A 202 -5.61 -0.71 18.22
CA GLY A 202 -6.55 -0.01 19.08
C GLY A 202 -6.11 -0.01 20.55
N SER A 203 -6.52 1.01 21.28
CA SER A 203 -6.22 1.20 22.71
C SER A 203 -6.73 0.08 23.64
N GLY A 204 -7.49 -0.89 23.12
CA GLY A 204 -8.06 -2.03 23.85
C GLY A 204 -7.31 -3.36 23.74
N SER A 205 -6.33 -3.50 22.85
CA SER A 205 -5.62 -4.77 22.65
C SER A 205 -4.52 -4.97 23.69
N ARG A 206 -4.75 -5.86 24.66
CA ARG A 206 -3.81 -6.25 25.75
C ARG A 206 -2.46 -6.85 25.29
N SER A 207 -2.07 -6.69 24.04
CA SER A 207 -0.97 -7.44 23.40
C SER A 207 0.37 -6.69 23.35
N VAL A 208 0.42 -5.38 23.65
CA VAL A 208 1.69 -4.61 23.76
C VAL A 208 2.41 -4.86 25.11
N ARG A 209 2.28 -6.07 25.68
CA ARG A 209 3.00 -6.50 26.90
C ARG A 209 4.16 -7.46 26.63
N LEU A 210 4.53 -7.66 25.37
CA LEU A 210 5.65 -8.55 25.01
C LEU A 210 7.02 -7.84 24.90
N ALA A 211 7.08 -6.50 24.92
CA ALA A 211 8.34 -5.77 24.79
C ALA A 211 9.04 -5.44 26.13
N GLN A 212 8.37 -5.57 27.28
CA GLN A 212 8.91 -5.17 28.59
C GLN A 212 9.23 -6.35 29.53
N ALA A 213 9.64 -7.50 29.01
CA ALA A 213 10.15 -8.60 29.85
C ALA A 213 11.70 -8.61 29.81
N PRO A 214 12.40 -8.23 30.89
CA PRO A 214 13.86 -8.30 30.94
C PRO A 214 14.26 -9.78 30.97
N GLY A 215 14.93 -10.27 29.92
CA GLY A 215 15.55 -11.61 29.96
C GLY A 215 15.67 -12.42 28.67
N ARG A 216 15.17 -11.97 27.50
CA ARG A 216 15.25 -12.76 26.25
C ARG A 216 16.21 -12.22 25.17
N THR A 217 17.21 -11.43 25.55
CA THR A 217 18.26 -10.97 24.61
C THR A 217 19.38 -12.00 24.36
N ARG A 218 19.36 -13.19 25.00
CA ARG A 218 20.39 -14.23 24.79
C ARG A 218 20.08 -15.28 23.71
N LYS A 219 18.84 -15.44 23.25
CA LYS A 219 18.51 -16.48 22.26
C LYS A 219 18.60 -16.03 20.79
N TRP A 220 18.54 -14.73 20.51
CA TRP A 220 18.73 -14.19 19.16
C TRP A 220 20.20 -14.08 18.73
N ARG A 221 21.15 -14.09 19.68
CA ARG A 221 22.58 -13.94 19.40
C ARG A 221 23.27 -15.23 18.89
N ASN A 222 22.64 -16.39 18.99
CA ASN A 222 23.25 -17.69 18.64
C ASN A 222 22.73 -18.33 17.35
N ARG A 223 21.87 -17.64 16.57
CA ARG A 223 21.43 -18.14 15.26
C ARG A 223 22.14 -17.49 14.07
N VAL A 224 22.74 -16.31 14.27
CA VAL A 224 23.44 -15.55 13.22
C VAL A 224 24.92 -15.96 13.06
N THR A 225 25.50 -16.73 13.99
CA THR A 225 26.92 -17.12 13.97
C THR A 225 27.20 -18.55 13.48
N ARG A 226 26.20 -19.28 12.96
CA ARG A 226 26.39 -20.68 12.48
C ARG A 226 26.26 -20.92 10.97
N GLU A 227 25.96 -19.90 10.16
CA GLU A 227 25.86 -20.04 8.69
C GLU A 227 27.04 -19.44 7.90
N ARG A 228 28.18 -19.20 8.57
CA ARG A 228 29.42 -18.73 7.92
C ARG A 228 30.53 -19.78 7.80
N ALA A 229 30.19 -21.07 7.83
CA ALA A 229 31.17 -22.12 7.56
C ALA A 229 30.59 -23.20 6.64
N SER A 230 31.28 -23.38 5.50
CA SER A 230 31.23 -24.52 4.57
C SER A 230 30.48 -24.30 3.25
N CYS A 231 31.15 -23.63 2.30
CA CYS A 231 31.05 -23.98 0.87
C CYS A 231 32.22 -24.90 0.50
N PRO A 232 31.96 -26.04 -0.16
CA PRO A 232 32.74 -26.34 -1.35
C PRO A 232 31.93 -26.97 -2.51
N GLY A 233 32.25 -26.54 -3.72
CA GLY A 233 32.35 -27.45 -4.89
C GLY A 233 31.12 -27.59 -5.79
N ALA A 234 31.18 -26.95 -6.95
CA ALA A 234 30.34 -27.22 -8.11
C ALA A 234 30.53 -28.65 -8.68
N ARG A 235 29.43 -29.29 -9.12
CA ARG A 235 29.36 -30.20 -10.28
C ARG A 235 27.92 -30.69 -10.59
N THR A 236 27.44 -30.34 -11.80
CA THR A 236 26.48 -30.95 -12.77
C THR A 236 25.29 -31.87 -12.37
N PRO A 237 24.17 -31.84 -13.13
CA PRO A 237 22.86 -32.48 -12.81
C PRO A 237 22.71 -33.92 -13.36
N PRO A 238 21.66 -34.68 -12.97
CA PRO A 238 20.57 -34.93 -13.94
C PRO A 238 19.14 -35.28 -13.40
N ARG A 239 18.15 -35.07 -14.30
CA ARG A 239 16.93 -35.87 -14.65
C ARG A 239 15.69 -36.00 -13.71
N ALA A 240 14.58 -35.43 -14.22
CA ALA A 240 13.24 -35.99 -14.54
C ALA A 240 12.36 -36.75 -13.50
N PHE A 241 11.18 -36.15 -13.22
CA PHE A 241 9.76 -36.65 -13.07
C PHE A 241 9.46 -37.95 -12.25
N PRO A 242 8.25 -38.15 -11.64
CA PRO A 242 6.92 -37.75 -12.13
C PRO A 242 5.85 -37.30 -11.07
N GLU A 243 4.65 -37.05 -11.61
CA GLU A 243 3.37 -36.59 -11.05
C GLU A 243 2.79 -37.35 -9.84
N ALA A 244 2.09 -36.60 -8.97
CA ALA A 244 0.88 -36.97 -8.21
C ALA A 244 0.45 -35.72 -7.41
N GLY A 245 -0.80 -35.36 -7.17
CA GLY A 245 -2.10 -35.94 -7.43
C GLY A 245 -3.15 -34.91 -7.03
N ARG A 246 -4.33 -35.02 -7.63
CA ARG A 246 -5.50 -34.16 -7.39
C ARG A 246 -5.92 -34.24 -5.93
N HIS A 247 -6.06 -33.09 -5.27
CA HIS A 247 -6.92 -32.97 -4.10
C HIS A 247 -7.75 -31.69 -4.17
N THR A 248 -9.04 -31.90 -3.95
CA THR A 248 -10.18 -31.01 -4.00
C THR A 248 -10.11 -29.89 -2.97
N CYS A 249 -10.36 -28.64 -3.38
CA CYS A 249 -10.65 -27.53 -2.47
C CYS A 249 -12.02 -27.74 -1.79
N PRO A 250 -12.13 -27.70 -0.46
CA PRO A 250 -13.43 -27.50 0.17
C PRO A 250 -13.77 -26.01 0.16
N HIS A 251 -14.92 -25.69 -0.44
CA HIS A 251 -15.66 -24.46 -0.21
C HIS A 251 -15.84 -24.20 1.29
N PHE A 252 -15.61 -22.96 1.74
CA PHE A 252 -16.22 -22.45 2.97
C PHE A 252 -16.87 -21.08 2.75
N PRO A 253 -18.10 -20.87 3.28
CA PRO A 253 -18.93 -19.73 2.94
C PRO A 253 -18.65 -18.53 3.86
N TRP A 254 -18.60 -17.34 3.27
CA TRP A 254 -18.71 -16.08 4.02
C TRP A 254 -20.19 -15.85 4.37
N GLY A 255 -20.60 -16.39 5.51
CA GLY A 255 -21.91 -16.15 6.14
C GLY A 255 -21.70 -15.54 7.53
N GLY A 256 -22.22 -14.34 7.73
CA GLY A 256 -21.81 -13.42 8.78
C GLY A 256 -22.14 -13.79 10.23
N ARG A 257 -21.59 -12.97 11.13
CA ARG A 257 -22.22 -12.58 12.40
C ARG A 257 -21.58 -11.29 12.90
N GLY A 258 -22.41 -10.29 13.15
CA GLY A 258 -21.98 -8.98 13.60
C GLY A 258 -21.33 -9.01 14.99
N GLN A 259 -20.29 -8.21 15.14
CA GLN A 259 -19.89 -7.62 16.41
C GLN A 259 -19.56 -6.15 16.17
N LYS A 260 -20.13 -5.30 17.03
CA LYS A 260 -19.93 -3.86 17.06
C LYS A 260 -18.50 -3.58 17.52
N GLY A 261 -17.69 -3.10 16.60
CA GLY A 261 -16.36 -2.54 16.82
C GLY A 261 -15.92 -1.99 15.47
N GLY A 262 -16.03 -0.68 15.28
CA GLY A 262 -15.61 -0.03 14.04
C GLY A 262 -14.10 -0.12 13.92
N GLU A 263 -13.61 -1.18 13.29
CA GLU A 263 -12.23 -1.28 12.84
C GLU A 263 -11.95 -0.12 11.87
N SER A 264 -10.97 0.72 12.19
CA SER A 264 -10.58 1.89 11.39
C SER A 264 -10.06 1.48 10.01
N CYS A 265 -10.16 2.35 9.00
CA CYS A 265 -9.58 2.11 7.67
C CYS A 265 -8.10 1.64 7.73
N LEU A 266 -7.32 2.15 8.69
CA LEU A 266 -5.93 1.74 8.98
C LEU A 266 -5.79 0.24 9.29
N SER A 267 -6.76 -0.34 10.00
CA SER A 267 -6.75 -1.77 10.35
C SER A 267 -7.18 -2.67 9.19
N ARG A 268 -7.91 -2.14 8.19
CA ARG A 268 -8.45 -2.91 7.04
C ARG A 268 -7.55 -2.96 5.82
N GLN A 269 -6.64 -1.99 5.64
CA GLN A 269 -5.54 -2.05 4.65
C GLN A 269 -4.64 -3.30 4.85
N ARG A 270 -4.74 -3.96 6.01
CA ARG A 270 -3.84 -5.02 6.47
C ARG A 270 -4.16 -6.43 5.97
N LEU A 271 -5.42 -6.74 5.64
CA LEU A 271 -5.78 -8.10 5.20
C LEU A 271 -5.17 -8.48 3.85
N ALA A 272 -4.78 -7.50 3.03
CA ALA A 272 -4.15 -7.74 1.72
C ALA A 272 -2.65 -8.04 1.81
N ALA A 273 -1.94 -7.52 2.83
CA ALA A 273 -0.48 -7.59 2.92
C ALA A 273 0.04 -8.84 3.67
N THR A 274 -0.78 -9.50 4.48
CA THR A 274 -0.35 -10.65 5.31
C THR A 274 -0.22 -11.97 4.53
N GLU A 275 -0.65 -12.02 3.27
CA GLU A 275 -0.55 -13.23 2.42
C GLU A 275 0.80 -13.37 1.70
N LEU A 276 1.66 -12.34 1.71
CA LEU A 276 2.98 -12.40 1.08
C LEU A 276 4.04 -12.86 2.09
N GLY A 277 4.37 -14.15 1.99
CA GLY A 277 5.43 -14.81 2.74
C GLY A 277 6.75 -14.04 2.70
N SER A 278 7.41 -14.04 3.86
CA SER A 278 8.68 -13.37 4.14
C SER A 278 9.81 -13.97 3.32
N GLY A 279 10.33 -13.21 2.35
CA GLY A 279 11.54 -13.53 1.59
C GLY A 279 12.44 -12.30 1.48
N PRO A 280 13.77 -12.42 1.69
CA PRO A 280 14.67 -11.28 1.66
C PRO A 280 14.90 -10.81 0.21
N TRP A 281 14.71 -9.51 -0.02
CA TRP A 281 14.98 -8.84 -1.29
C TRP A 281 16.43 -8.35 -1.29
N GLU A 282 17.33 -9.05 -1.97
CA GLU A 282 18.66 -8.50 -2.28
C GLU A 282 18.59 -7.73 -3.61
N CYS A 283 18.82 -6.42 -3.53
CA CYS A 283 18.90 -5.53 -4.69
C CYS A 283 20.31 -5.64 -5.29
N GLY A 284 20.44 -6.38 -6.39
CA GLY A 284 21.68 -6.46 -7.16
C GLY A 284 21.94 -5.16 -7.92
N SER A 285 22.99 -4.43 -7.55
CA SER A 285 23.55 -3.31 -8.29
C SER A 285 24.25 -3.80 -9.57
N MET A 286 23.83 -3.34 -10.73
CA MET A 286 24.59 -3.48 -11.98
C MET A 286 25.42 -2.21 -12.20
N THR A 287 26.74 -2.35 -12.06
CA THR A 287 27.76 -1.59 -12.79
C THR A 287 28.30 -2.46 -13.92
#